data_AF-A0A0Q8R7G9-F1
#
_entry.id   AF-A0A0Q8R7G9-F1
#
_cell.length_a   1.000
_cell.length_b   1.000
_cell.length_c   1.000
_cell.angle_alpha   90.00
_cell.angle_beta   90.00
_cell.angle_gamma   90.00
#
_symmetry.space_group_name_H-M   'P 1'
#
loop_
_entity.id
_entity.type
_entity.pdbx_description
1 polymer ?
#
loop_
_entity_poly.entity_id
_entity_poly.type
_entity_poly.pdbx_seq_one_letter_code
_entity_poly.pdbx_strand_id
1 'polypeptide(L)'
;MTSLYYRLIWLLPVAFAAHIAEEYLAGFPRYAAEISGHAMALPLFLGGNILFILVMAALVGRAAKTRSPEANFWVLAWAAGNQFWNFVFHFALVLAFDRNSPGLVTGTLVYFPLSLALWQAALAERIVRPATLAAAILLGGAYMGAVAAFSIFHLGGL
;
A
#
# COMPACT_ATOMS: atom_id res chain seq x y z
N MET A 1 -10.53 16.27 21.47
CA MET A 1 -9.25 15.68 21.00
C MET A 1 -9.53 14.89 19.71
N THR A 2 -8.74 15.08 18.66
CA THR A 2 -8.80 14.22 17.46
C THR A 2 -8.28 12.83 17.80
N SER A 3 -9.00 11.79 17.39
CA SER A 3 -8.64 10.40 17.65
C SER A 3 -7.27 10.06 17.04
N LEU A 4 -6.53 9.13 17.65
CA LEU A 4 -5.22 8.69 17.15
C LEU A 4 -5.36 8.11 15.75
N TYR A 5 -6.40 7.31 15.48
CA TYR A 5 -6.69 6.79 14.15
C TYR A 5 -6.70 7.91 13.09
N TYR A 6 -7.45 8.99 13.34
CA TYR A 6 -7.55 10.10 12.39
C TYR A 6 -6.24 10.89 12.21
N ARG A 7 -5.30 10.81 13.16
CA ARG A 7 -3.96 11.37 13.00
C ARG A 7 -3.08 10.44 12.15
N LEU A 8 -3.17 9.13 12.38
CA LEU A 8 -2.38 8.13 11.66
C LEU A 8 -2.73 8.05 10.18
N ILE A 9 -4.01 8.18 9.79
CA ILE A 9 -4.38 8.12 8.37
C ILE A 9 -3.73 9.22 7.52
N TRP A 10 -3.37 10.37 8.12
CA TRP A 10 -2.66 11.45 7.41
C TRP A 10 -1.21 11.10 7.08
N LEU A 11 -0.63 10.11 7.75
CA LEU A 11 0.70 9.61 7.43
C LEU A 11 0.68 8.69 6.20
N LEU A 12 -0.48 8.17 5.79
CA LEU A 12 -0.57 7.17 4.72
C LEU A 12 -0.06 7.69 3.36
N PRO A 13 -0.46 8.88 2.86
CA PRO A 13 0.05 9.38 1.58
C PRO A 13 1.55 9.70 1.64
N VAL A 14 2.03 10.19 2.80
CA VAL A 14 3.44 10.54 3.01
C VAL A 14 4.32 9.29 3.05
N ALA A 15 3.90 8.27 3.78
CA ALA A 15 4.57 6.97 3.81
C ALA A 15 4.63 6.37 2.40
N PHE A 16 3.54 6.48 1.62
CA PHE A 16 3.52 5.98 0.25
C PHE A 16 4.50 6.73 -0.66
N ALA A 17 4.50 8.06 -0.60
CA ALA A 17 5.47 8.84 -1.36
C ALA A 17 6.93 8.50 -0.98
N ALA A 18 7.23 8.26 0.30
CA ALA A 18 8.55 7.86 0.75
C ALA A 18 8.96 6.48 0.20
N HIS A 19 8.04 5.53 0.14
CA HIS A 19 8.27 4.23 -0.45
C HIS A 19 8.54 4.31 -1.95
N ILE A 20 7.74 5.07 -2.70
CA ILE A 20 7.96 5.27 -4.14
C ILE A 20 9.32 5.94 -4.40
N ALA A 21 9.74 6.87 -3.52
CA ALA A 21 11.07 7.47 -3.60
C ALA A 21 12.18 6.44 -3.37
N GLU A 22 12.05 5.53 -2.38
CA GLU A 22 12.99 4.41 -2.20
C GLU A 22 13.02 3.53 -3.45
N GLU A 23 11.86 3.07 -3.92
CA GLU A 23 11.74 2.22 -5.10
C GLU A 23 12.42 2.86 -6.32
N TYR A 24 12.17 4.14 -6.57
CA TYR A 24 12.80 4.86 -7.68
C TYR A 24 14.33 4.94 -7.52
N LEU A 25 14.81 5.34 -6.35
CA LEU A 25 16.25 5.54 -6.08
C LEU A 25 17.03 4.22 -6.05
N ALA A 26 16.42 3.14 -5.57
CA ALA A 26 16.99 1.80 -5.52
C ALA A 26 16.75 0.99 -6.81
N GLY A 27 16.02 1.55 -7.79
CA GLY A 27 15.89 1.00 -9.14
C GLY A 27 14.84 -0.11 -9.29
N PHE A 28 13.71 0.01 -8.58
CA PHE A 28 12.58 -0.93 -8.67
C PHE A 28 12.11 -1.17 -10.11
N PRO A 29 11.96 -0.18 -11.02
CA PRO A 29 11.49 -0.46 -12.38
C PRO A 29 12.40 -1.43 -13.15
N ARG A 30 13.72 -1.30 -12.97
CA ARG A 30 14.69 -2.24 -13.55
C ARG A 30 14.59 -3.60 -12.88
N TYR A 31 14.56 -3.63 -11.55
CA TYR A 31 14.39 -4.86 -10.78
C TYR A 31 13.14 -5.64 -11.20
N ALA A 32 12.00 -4.94 -11.34
CA ALA A 32 10.73 -5.49 -11.75
C ALA A 32 10.80 -6.10 -13.15
N ALA A 33 11.45 -5.39 -14.09
CA ALA A 33 11.66 -5.89 -15.44
C ALA A 33 12.53 -7.16 -15.50
N GLU A 34 13.55 -7.24 -14.65
CA GLU A 34 14.41 -8.43 -14.57
C GLU A 34 13.67 -9.65 -14.01
N ILE A 35 12.81 -9.48 -12.99
CA ILE A 35 12.07 -10.62 -12.40
C ILE A 35 10.85 -11.03 -13.21
N SER A 36 10.21 -10.09 -13.93
CA SER A 36 9.00 -10.37 -14.70
C SER A 36 9.28 -10.69 -16.16
N GLY A 37 10.47 -10.35 -16.67
CA GLY A 37 10.80 -10.41 -18.09
C GLY A 37 10.14 -9.31 -18.94
N HIS A 38 9.42 -8.37 -18.32
CA HIS A 38 8.67 -7.32 -19.02
C HIS A 38 9.17 -5.93 -18.61
N ALA A 39 9.55 -5.12 -19.59
CA ALA A 39 10.06 -3.77 -19.34
C ALA A 39 9.01 -2.90 -18.61
N MET A 40 9.36 -2.37 -17.44
CA MET A 40 8.56 -1.38 -16.75
C MET A 40 8.94 0.03 -17.21
N ALA A 41 8.12 0.62 -18.07
CA ALA A 41 8.33 1.98 -18.53
C ALA A 41 8.23 2.98 -17.37
N LEU A 42 9.22 3.87 -17.24
CA LEU A 42 9.26 4.85 -16.16
C LEU A 42 8.01 5.74 -16.06
N PRO A 43 7.42 6.23 -17.17
CA PRO A 43 6.17 7.00 -17.10
C PRO A 43 4.99 6.20 -16.55
N LEU A 44 4.92 4.89 -16.82
CA LEU A 44 3.87 4.02 -16.28
C LEU A 44 4.07 3.81 -14.77
N PHE A 45 5.30 3.56 -14.34
CA PHE A 45 5.66 3.44 -12.93
C PHE A 45 5.32 4.72 -12.14
N LEU A 46 5.83 5.88 -12.59
CA LEU A 46 5.60 7.15 -11.88
C LEU A 46 4.15 7.60 -11.99
N GLY A 47 3.53 7.51 -13.17
CA GLY A 47 2.15 7.91 -13.39
C GLY A 47 1.15 7.10 -12.56
N GLY A 48 1.31 5.77 -12.52
CA GLY A 48 0.47 4.88 -11.70
C GLY A 48 0.61 5.18 -10.21
N ASN A 49 1.83 5.35 -9.73
CA ASN A 49 2.09 5.64 -8.32
C ASN A 49 1.60 7.03 -7.89
N ILE A 50 1.76 8.06 -8.73
CA ILE A 50 1.17 9.39 -8.48
C ILE A 50 -0.35 9.28 -8.36
N LEU A 51 -1.00 8.55 -9.26
CA LEU A 51 -2.45 8.32 -9.18
C LEU A 51 -2.83 7.62 -7.87
N PHE A 52 -2.08 6.60 -7.44
CA PHE A 52 -2.36 5.90 -6.19
C PHE A 52 -2.18 6.79 -4.95
N ILE A 53 -1.20 7.69 -4.94
CA ILE A 53 -1.05 8.71 -3.89
C ILE A 53 -2.27 9.65 -3.88
N LEU A 54 -2.72 10.11 -5.04
CA LEU A 54 -3.89 11.01 -5.13
C LEU A 54 -5.17 10.34 -4.63
N VAL A 55 -5.38 9.07 -4.99
CA VAL A 55 -6.51 8.27 -4.47
C VAL A 55 -6.40 8.11 -2.95
N MET A 56 -5.22 7.76 -2.43
CA MET A 56 -4.98 7.66 -0.98
C MET A 56 -5.32 8.98 -0.27
N ALA A 57 -4.81 10.11 -0.77
CA ALA A 57 -5.06 11.43 -0.20
C ALA A 57 -6.56 11.80 -0.23
N ALA A 58 -7.25 11.50 -1.32
CA ALA A 58 -8.70 11.73 -1.44
C ALA A 58 -9.51 10.88 -0.44
N LEU A 59 -9.16 9.60 -0.29
CA LEU A 59 -9.79 8.70 0.68
C LEU A 59 -9.56 9.18 2.11
N VAL A 60 -8.32 9.54 2.45
CA VAL A 60 -7.95 10.09 3.77
C VAL A 60 -8.73 11.37 4.05
N GLY A 61 -8.79 12.31 3.09
CA GLY A 61 -9.57 13.54 3.21
C GLY A 61 -11.07 13.28 3.42
N ARG A 62 -11.65 12.33 2.66
CA ARG A 62 -13.05 11.92 2.84
C ARG A 62 -13.28 11.32 4.22
N ALA A 63 -12.46 10.38 4.67
CA ALA A 63 -12.61 9.74 5.98
C ALA A 63 -12.44 10.73 7.13
N ALA A 64 -11.46 11.64 7.05
CA ALA A 64 -11.24 12.67 8.06
C ALA A 64 -12.44 13.64 8.18
N LYS A 65 -13.06 13.97 7.04
CA LYS A 65 -14.21 14.89 6.96
C LYS A 65 -15.53 14.23 7.39
N THR A 66 -15.86 13.08 6.81
CA THR A 66 -17.18 12.46 7.01
C THR A 66 -17.23 11.55 8.23
N ARG A 67 -16.09 10.96 8.60
CA ARG A 67 -15.97 9.94 9.65
C ARG A 67 -16.95 8.77 9.51
N SER A 68 -17.46 8.54 8.30
CA SER A 68 -18.45 7.49 8.06
C SER A 68 -17.81 6.10 8.05
N PRO A 69 -18.53 5.05 8.46
CA PRO A 69 -18.03 3.67 8.42
C PRO A 69 -17.51 3.27 7.04
N GLU A 70 -18.23 3.66 5.98
CA GLU A 70 -17.86 3.41 4.59
C GLU A 70 -16.54 4.09 4.21
N ALA A 71 -16.34 5.36 4.59
CA ALA A 71 -15.10 6.08 4.27
C ALA A 71 -13.89 5.49 5.01
N ASN A 72 -14.07 5.11 6.28
CA ASN A 72 -13.02 4.43 7.04
C ASN A 72 -12.69 3.04 6.45
N PHE A 73 -13.71 2.28 6.01
CA PHE A 73 -13.50 1.00 5.34
C PHE A 73 -12.64 1.15 4.09
N TRP A 74 -12.96 2.10 3.21
CA TRP A 74 -12.20 2.31 1.97
C TRP A 74 -10.77 2.79 2.21
N VAL A 75 -10.53 3.69 3.18
CA VAL A 75 -9.16 4.07 3.58
C VAL A 75 -8.39 2.87 4.07
N LEU A 76 -8.98 2.07 4.97
CA LEU A 76 -8.32 0.88 5.52
C LEU A 76 -8.01 -0.17 4.44
N ALA A 77 -8.92 -0.39 3.50
CA ALA A 77 -8.72 -1.36 2.41
C ALA A 77 -7.62 -0.89 1.45
N TRP A 78 -7.65 0.38 1.05
CA TRP A 78 -6.65 0.98 0.17
C TRP A 78 -5.26 1.02 0.82
N ALA A 79 -5.20 1.37 2.11
CA ALA A 79 -3.97 1.35 2.91
C ALA A 79 -3.43 -0.08 3.10
N ALA A 80 -4.29 -1.06 3.38
CA ALA A 80 -3.86 -2.44 3.52
C ALA A 80 -3.22 -2.96 2.22
N GLY A 81 -3.78 -2.63 1.06
CA GLY A 81 -3.19 -3.00 -0.24
C GLY A 81 -1.86 -2.31 -0.50
N ASN A 82 -1.86 -0.98 -0.50
CA ASN A 82 -0.70 -0.17 -0.91
C ASN A 82 0.41 -0.10 0.14
N GLN A 83 0.17 -0.51 1.39
CA GLN A 83 1.19 -0.52 2.43
C GLN A 83 1.48 -1.93 2.94
N PHE A 84 0.54 -2.55 3.65
CA PHE A 84 0.82 -3.84 4.29
C PHE A 84 1.09 -4.96 3.28
N TRP A 85 0.19 -5.16 2.32
CA TRP A 85 0.37 -6.20 1.31
C TRP A 85 1.47 -5.87 0.31
N ASN A 86 1.72 -4.59 0.07
CA ASN A 86 2.89 -4.15 -0.68
C ASN A 86 4.20 -4.53 0.05
N PHE A 87 4.29 -4.32 1.37
CA PHE A 87 5.40 -4.86 2.18
C PHE A 87 5.52 -6.38 2.06
N VAL A 88 4.41 -7.12 2.21
CA VAL A 88 4.40 -8.58 2.08
C VAL A 88 4.88 -9.01 0.68
N PHE A 89 4.50 -8.27 -0.36
CA PHE A 89 4.95 -8.49 -1.73
C PHE A 89 6.47 -8.34 -1.85
N HIS A 90 7.07 -7.23 -1.41
CA HIS A 90 8.52 -7.07 -1.45
C HIS A 90 9.25 -8.13 -0.63
N PHE A 91 8.73 -8.48 0.55
CA PHE A 91 9.29 -9.55 1.36
C PHE A 91 9.26 -10.89 0.64
N ALA A 92 8.12 -11.23 0.02
CA ALA A 92 7.99 -12.45 -0.78
C ALA A 92 8.93 -12.47 -1.99
N LEU A 93 9.16 -11.33 -2.64
CA LEU A 93 10.12 -11.21 -3.74
C LEU A 93 11.55 -11.51 -3.28
N VAL A 94 11.95 -11.07 -2.07
CA VAL A 94 13.27 -11.42 -1.52
C VAL A 94 13.41 -12.93 -1.37
N LEU A 95 12.40 -13.61 -0.82
CA LEU A 95 12.41 -15.06 -0.66
C LEU A 95 12.41 -15.80 -2.00
N ALA A 96 11.67 -15.29 -3.00
CA ALA A 96 11.51 -15.95 -4.29
C ALA A 96 12.73 -15.79 -5.23
N PHE A 97 13.42 -14.64 -5.16
CA PHE A 97 14.49 -14.30 -6.08
C PHE A 97 15.88 -14.21 -5.43
N ASP A 98 15.97 -14.52 -4.13
CA ASP A 98 17.21 -14.52 -3.33
C ASP A 98 18.04 -13.23 -3.46
N ARG A 99 17.35 -12.09 -3.50
CA ARG A 99 17.97 -10.77 -3.62
C ARG A 99 17.11 -9.69 -3.01
N ASN A 100 17.74 -8.60 -2.56
CA ASN A 100 17.01 -7.48 -1.97
C ASN A 100 16.03 -6.86 -2.98
N SER A 101 14.78 -6.62 -2.55
CA SER A 101 13.75 -5.97 -3.35
C SER A 101 13.74 -4.48 -3.02
N PRO A 102 13.97 -3.58 -4.00
CA PRO A 102 13.79 -2.13 -3.81
C PRO A 102 12.37 -1.84 -3.30
N GLY A 103 12.24 -1.11 -2.18
CA GLY A 103 10.96 -0.91 -1.50
C GLY A 103 10.81 -1.70 -0.18
N LEU A 104 11.67 -2.71 0.05
CA LEU A 104 11.62 -3.51 1.29
C LEU A 104 11.98 -2.68 2.54
N VAL A 105 12.87 -1.69 2.43
CA VAL A 105 13.34 -0.93 3.61
C VAL A 105 12.19 -0.10 4.18
N THR A 106 11.53 0.72 3.37
CA THR A 106 10.33 1.47 3.78
C THR A 106 9.16 0.54 4.03
N GLY A 107 9.01 -0.56 3.29
CA GLY A 107 8.02 -1.59 3.57
C GLY A 107 8.12 -2.12 5.00
N THR A 108 9.33 -2.45 5.44
CA THR A 108 9.60 -3.02 6.77
C THR A 108 9.58 -1.96 7.87
N LEU A 109 10.23 -0.82 7.65
CA LEU A 109 10.45 0.20 8.68
C LEU A 109 9.31 1.21 8.79
N VAL A 110 8.48 1.35 7.75
CA VAL A 110 7.39 2.35 7.69
C VAL A 110 6.05 1.68 7.51
N TYR A 111 5.83 0.96 6.42
CA TYR A 111 4.51 0.40 6.10
C TYR A 111 4.02 -0.60 7.13
N PHE A 112 4.87 -1.57 7.49
CA PHE A 112 4.50 -2.60 8.45
C PHE A 112 4.11 -2.01 9.82
N PRO A 113 4.96 -1.22 10.51
CA PRO A 113 4.59 -0.64 11.80
C PRO A 113 3.42 0.35 11.71
N LEU A 114 3.34 1.17 10.65
CA LEU A 114 2.21 2.10 10.47
C LEU A 114 0.89 1.35 10.27
N SER A 115 0.88 0.26 9.51
CA SER A 115 -0.31 -0.57 9.31
C SER A 115 -0.78 -1.18 10.63
N LEU A 116 0.14 -1.75 11.43
CA LEU A 116 -0.20 -2.31 12.74
C LEU A 116 -0.75 -1.24 13.69
N ALA A 117 -0.10 -0.08 13.78
CA ALA A 117 -0.54 1.03 14.62
C ALA A 117 -1.93 1.54 14.20
N LEU A 118 -2.16 1.67 12.89
CA LEU A 118 -3.45 2.11 12.35
C LEU A 118 -4.58 1.13 12.68
N TRP A 119 -4.33 -0.17 12.52
CA TRP A 119 -5.31 -1.22 12.83
C TRP A 119 -5.62 -1.31 14.32
N GLN A 120 -4.57 -1.25 15.16
CA GLN A 120 -4.74 -1.20 16.62
C GLN A 120 -5.58 0.01 17.02
N ALA A 121 -5.28 1.20 16.50
CA ALA A 121 -6.07 2.40 16.77
C ALA A 121 -7.52 2.27 16.27
N ALA A 122 -7.73 1.74 15.06
CA ALA A 122 -9.06 1.56 14.48
C ALA A 122 -9.96 0.64 15.33
N LEU A 123 -9.39 -0.42 15.91
CA LEU A 123 -10.10 -1.34 16.79
C LEU A 123 -10.29 -0.78 18.20
N ALA A 124 -9.23 -0.23 18.81
CA ALA A 124 -9.25 0.30 20.17
C ALA A 124 -10.24 1.48 20.30
N GLU A 125 -10.27 2.35 19.31
CA GLU A 125 -11.17 3.51 19.26
C GLU A 125 -12.56 3.17 18.66
N ARG A 126 -12.80 1.89 18.32
CA ARG A 126 -14.05 1.39 17.75
C ARG A 126 -14.48 2.11 16.46
N ILE A 127 -13.51 2.53 15.65
CA ILE A 127 -13.75 3.15 14.33
C ILE A 127 -14.40 2.13 13.38
N VAL A 128 -13.96 0.87 13.47
CA VAL A 128 -14.52 -0.26 12.72
C VAL A 128 -14.65 -1.49 13.62
N ARG A 129 -15.50 -2.43 13.20
CA ARG A 129 -15.58 -3.76 13.83
C ARG A 129 -14.42 -4.64 13.34
N PRO A 130 -13.98 -5.65 14.13
CA PRO A 130 -12.93 -6.58 13.71
C PRO A 130 -13.20 -7.25 12.36
N ALA A 131 -14.43 -7.69 12.11
CA ALA A 131 -14.82 -8.29 10.83
C ALA A 131 -14.68 -7.31 9.65
N THR A 132 -15.01 -6.04 9.85
CA THR A 132 -14.86 -4.98 8.84
C THR A 132 -13.39 -4.72 8.53
N LEU A 133 -12.53 -4.70 9.56
CA LEU A 133 -11.09 -4.57 9.37
C LEU A 133 -10.51 -5.79 8.62
N ALA A 134 -10.90 -7.00 9.01
CA ALA A 134 -10.47 -8.22 8.32
C ALA A 134 -10.88 -8.19 6.84
N ALA A 135 -12.13 -7.80 6.54
CA ALA A 135 -12.59 -7.64 5.17
C ALA A 135 -11.80 -6.60 4.40
N ALA A 136 -11.46 -5.45 5.02
CA ALA A 136 -10.62 -4.43 4.41
C ALA A 136 -9.20 -4.95 4.10
N ILE A 137 -8.59 -5.69 5.03
CA ILE A 137 -7.27 -6.28 4.83
C ILE A 137 -7.30 -7.30 3.69
N LEU A 138 -8.30 -8.19 3.66
CA LEU A 138 -8.45 -9.18 2.59
C LEU A 138 -8.67 -8.52 1.23
N LEU A 139 -9.52 -7.50 1.16
CA LEU A 139 -9.75 -6.73 -0.07
C LEU A 139 -8.48 -6.02 -0.54
N GLY A 140 -7.72 -5.42 0.38
CA GLY A 140 -6.42 -4.83 0.08
C GLY A 140 -5.43 -5.86 -0.47
N GLY A 141 -5.44 -7.08 0.07
CA GLY A 141 -4.59 -8.18 -0.40
C GLY A 141 -4.96 -8.66 -1.80
N ALA A 142 -6.25 -8.83 -2.06
CA ALA A 142 -6.74 -9.15 -3.40
C ALA A 142 -6.37 -8.04 -4.41
N TYR A 143 -6.50 -6.77 -4.03
CA TYR A 143 -6.08 -5.64 -4.85
C TYR A 143 -4.57 -5.65 -5.14
N MET A 144 -3.71 -5.78 -4.11
CA MET A 144 -2.26 -5.81 -4.32
C MET A 144 -1.83 -7.03 -5.14
N GLY A 145 -2.46 -8.18 -4.90
CA GLY A 145 -2.26 -9.38 -5.72
C GLY A 145 -2.61 -9.13 -7.19
N ALA A 146 -3.72 -8.43 -7.47
CA ALA A 146 -4.08 -8.03 -8.82
C ALA A 146 -3.07 -7.05 -9.43
N VAL A 147 -2.60 -6.04 -8.68
CA VAL A 147 -1.55 -5.12 -9.15
C VAL A 147 -0.27 -5.88 -9.51
N ALA A 148 0.19 -6.79 -8.63
CA ALA A 148 1.35 -7.62 -8.92
C ALA A 148 1.13 -8.51 -10.15
N ALA A 149 -0.01 -9.19 -10.23
CA ALA A 149 -0.32 -10.10 -11.33
C ALA A 149 -0.38 -9.37 -12.67
N PHE A 150 -1.15 -8.29 -12.76
CA PHE A 150 -1.47 -7.64 -14.04
C PHE A 150 -0.49 -6.54 -14.42
N SER A 151 0.06 -5.79 -13.46
CA SER A 151 0.93 -4.64 -13.74
C SER A 151 2.42 -4.95 -13.65
N ILE A 152 2.82 -5.98 -12.90
CA ILE A 152 4.24 -6.36 -12.76
C ILE A 152 4.52 -7.61 -13.60
N PHE A 153 3.74 -8.68 -13.40
CA PHE A 153 3.95 -9.96 -14.05
C PHE A 153 3.17 -10.15 -15.36
N HIS A 154 2.29 -9.21 -15.71
CA HIS A 154 1.48 -9.24 -16.94
C HIS A 154 0.74 -10.57 -17.16
N LEU A 155 0.28 -11.20 -16.07
CA LEU A 155 -0.57 -12.39 -16.12
C LEU A 155 -1.88 -12.03 -16.82
N GLY A 156 -2.17 -12.68 -17.94
CA GLY A 156 -3.31 -12.32 -18.81
C GLY A 156 -2.90 -11.59 -20.10
N GLY A 157 -1.60 -11.31 -20.27
CA GLY A 157 -1.02 -10.74 -21.48
C GLY A 157 -0.94 -9.20 -21.43
N LEU A 158 0.15 -8.68 -21.99
CA LEU A 158 0.11 -7.44 -22.77
C LEU A 158 0.00 -7.83 -24.25
#